data_AF-A0A815PEM5-F1
#
_entry.id   AF-A0A815PEM5-F1
#
_cell.length_a   1.000
_cell.length_b   1.000
_cell.length_c   1.000
_cell.angle_alpha   90.00
_cell.angle_beta   90.00
_cell.angle_gamma   90.00
#
_symmetry.space_group_name_H-M   'P 1'
#
loop_
_entity.id
_entity.type
_entity.pdbx_description
1 polymer ?
#
loop_
_entity_poly.entity_id
_entity_poly.type
_entity_poly.pdbx_seq_one_letter_code
_entity_poly.pdbx_strand_id
1 'polypeptide(L)'
;FIRCSYDDIENLRTIYNLMKTDHDNKEPKLIISCYGGAKYFTMNEDLENEFLRGMAEAATTSGTWILTTGLNSGVSKFIGEGIARFILSTDHPKKTTMIGLTKWGTLTEKTRAILKLEVNILFWSSLKDFC
;
A
#
# COMPACT_ATOMS: atom_id res chain seq x y z
N PHE A 1 2.00 -3.55 -11.39
CA PHE A 1 3.19 -2.85 -10.85
C PHE A 1 3.95 -2.20 -12.02
N ILE A 2 4.60 -1.03 -11.85
CA ILE A 2 5.12 -0.15 -12.92
C ILE A 2 6.45 0.59 -12.55
N ARG A 3 7.64 0.40 -13.15
CA ARG A 3 8.91 1.14 -12.82
C ARG A 3 9.04 2.42 -13.48
N CYS A 4 9.58 3.27 -12.67
CA CYS A 4 10.04 4.51 -13.12
C CYS A 4 11.51 4.50 -12.77
N SER A 5 12.31 5.00 -13.70
CA SER A 5 13.61 5.50 -13.31
C SER A 5 13.38 6.61 -12.26
N TYR A 6 14.32 6.77 -11.34
CA TYR A 6 14.19 7.79 -10.30
C TYR A 6 14.14 9.20 -10.88
N ASP A 7 14.87 9.42 -11.99
CA ASP A 7 15.03 10.74 -12.61
C ASP A 7 13.90 11.08 -13.60
N ASP A 8 12.90 10.21 -13.74
CA ASP A 8 11.81 10.39 -14.70
C ASP A 8 10.63 11.16 -14.09
N ILE A 9 10.93 12.38 -13.62
CA ILE A 9 9.96 13.28 -12.98
C ILE A 9 8.87 13.71 -13.97
N GLU A 10 9.20 13.81 -15.27
CA GLU A 10 8.25 14.13 -16.33
C GLU A 10 7.12 13.08 -16.42
N ASN A 11 7.39 11.82 -16.06
CA ASN A 11 6.40 10.75 -16.06
C ASN A 11 5.54 10.66 -14.79
N LEU A 12 5.70 11.54 -13.79
CA LEU A 12 4.83 11.53 -12.60
C LEU A 12 3.35 11.68 -12.95
N ARG A 13 3.02 12.49 -13.96
CA ARG A 13 1.65 12.63 -14.46
C ARG A 13 1.14 11.34 -15.09
N THR A 14 1.97 10.68 -15.89
CA THR A 14 1.67 9.39 -16.49
C THR A 14 1.40 8.34 -15.41
N ILE A 15 2.28 8.24 -14.42
CA ILE A 15 2.15 7.31 -13.29
C ILE A 15 0.87 7.59 -12.50
N TYR A 16 0.59 8.87 -12.19
CA TYR A 16 -0.63 9.27 -11.50
C TYR A 16 -1.88 8.86 -12.28
N ASN A 17 -1.90 9.09 -13.59
CA ASN A 17 -3.01 8.71 -14.44
C ASN A 17 -3.18 7.19 -14.48
N LEU A 18 -2.10 6.41 -14.62
CA LEU A 18 -2.13 4.94 -14.56
C LEU A 18 -2.68 4.45 -13.20
N MET A 19 -2.27 5.06 -12.09
CA MET A 19 -2.79 4.72 -10.76
C MET A 19 -4.30 4.97 -10.63
N LYS A 20 -4.87 5.93 -11.39
CA LYS A 20 -6.31 6.19 -11.46
C LYS A 20 -7.02 5.22 -12.40
N THR A 21 -6.54 5.10 -13.65
CA THR A 21 -7.25 4.41 -14.74
C THR A 21 -7.19 2.90 -14.63
N ASP A 22 -6.02 2.33 -14.39
CA ASP A 22 -5.79 0.89 -14.53
C ASP A 22 -6.43 0.09 -13.38
N HIS A 23 -6.81 0.80 -12.33
CA HIS A 23 -7.31 0.22 -11.08
C HIS A 23 -8.66 0.80 -10.65
N ASP A 24 -9.31 1.56 -11.54
CA ASP A 24 -10.61 2.22 -11.30
C ASP A 24 -10.61 3.00 -9.97
N ASN A 25 -9.47 3.65 -9.67
CA ASN A 25 -9.35 4.44 -8.46
C ASN A 25 -9.91 5.82 -8.72
N LYS A 26 -10.82 6.25 -7.83
CA LYS A 26 -11.24 7.65 -7.79
C LYS A 26 -10.05 8.53 -7.46
N GLU A 27 -10.09 9.76 -7.97
CA GLU A 27 -9.19 10.84 -7.57
C GLU A 27 -9.10 10.91 -6.05
N PRO A 28 -7.88 10.88 -5.48
CA PRO A 28 -7.74 10.93 -4.03
C PRO A 28 -8.20 12.30 -3.51
N LYS A 29 -9.06 12.25 -2.51
CA LYS A 29 -9.43 13.41 -1.68
C LYS A 29 -8.52 13.55 -0.47
N LEU A 30 -7.88 12.45 -0.07
CA LEU A 30 -6.94 12.37 1.03
C LEU A 30 -5.84 11.38 0.66
N ILE A 31 -4.59 11.75 0.95
CA ILE A 31 -3.45 10.85 0.85
C ILE A 31 -2.84 10.72 2.24
N ILE A 32 -2.78 9.50 2.75
CA ILE A 32 -2.12 9.20 4.02
C ILE A 32 -0.83 8.47 3.70
N SER A 33 0.29 9.10 4.01
CA SER A 33 1.61 8.52 3.78
C SER A 33 2.14 7.90 5.06
N CYS A 34 2.24 6.58 5.09
CA CYS A 34 2.71 5.81 6.23
C CYS A 34 4.11 5.27 5.96
N TYR A 35 5.09 5.82 6.68
CA TYR A 35 6.48 5.35 6.67
C TYR A 35 6.93 5.03 8.09
N GLY A 36 7.91 4.14 8.21
CA GLY A 36 8.53 3.83 9.48
C GLY A 36 9.56 2.73 9.36
N GLY A 37 9.93 2.14 10.49
CA GLY A 37 10.95 1.09 10.56
C GLY A 37 10.65 -0.09 9.64
N ALA A 38 11.67 -0.55 8.91
CA ALA A 38 11.59 -1.74 8.07
C ALA A 38 11.75 -3.06 8.85
N LYS A 39 12.12 -2.96 10.13
CA LYS A 39 12.22 -4.08 11.07
C LYS A 39 10.89 -4.29 11.79
N TYR A 40 10.68 -5.52 12.25
CA TYR A 40 9.58 -5.84 13.16
C TYR A 40 9.66 -4.96 14.41
N PHE A 41 8.51 -4.54 14.91
CA PHE A 41 8.35 -3.78 16.13
C PHE A 41 7.17 -4.35 16.91
N THR A 42 7.15 -4.09 18.22
CA THR A 42 6.06 -4.47 19.09
C THR A 42 5.37 -3.22 19.61
N MET A 43 4.07 -3.34 19.83
CA MET A 43 3.22 -2.35 20.47
C MET A 43 2.43 -3.08 21.56
N ASN A 44 1.95 -2.38 22.59
CA ASN A 44 0.99 -3.03 23.48
C ASN A 44 -0.33 -3.24 22.73
N GLU A 45 -1.10 -4.23 23.15
CA GLU A 45 -2.30 -4.67 22.42
C GLU A 45 -3.35 -3.57 22.31
N ASP A 46 -3.57 -2.80 23.38
CA ASP A 46 -4.55 -1.71 23.39
C ASP A 46 -4.21 -0.62 22.38
N LEU A 47 -2.95 -0.16 22.34
CA LEU A 47 -2.53 0.88 21.39
C LEU A 47 -2.53 0.35 19.95
N GLU A 48 -2.14 -0.92 19.75
CA GLU A 48 -2.20 -1.56 18.43
C GLU A 48 -3.64 -1.58 17.91
N ASN A 49 -4.59 -2.00 18.74
CA ASN A 49 -6.00 -2.07 18.37
C ASN A 49 -6.58 -0.69 18.06
N GLU A 50 -6.32 0.29 18.91
CA GLU A 50 -6.80 1.67 18.72
C GLU A 50 -6.19 2.31 17.47
N PHE A 51 -4.88 2.12 17.26
CA PHE A 51 -4.19 2.63 16.08
C PHE A 51 -4.71 1.98 14.79
N LEU A 52 -4.81 0.65 14.76
CA LEU A 52 -5.26 -0.08 13.56
C LEU A 52 -6.73 0.21 13.24
N ARG A 53 -7.60 0.37 14.26
CA ARG A 53 -8.99 0.79 14.06
C ARG A 53 -9.07 2.17 13.41
N GLY A 54 -8.43 3.18 13.99
CA GLY A 54 -8.44 4.53 13.44
C GLY A 54 -7.83 4.59 12.03
N MET A 55 -6.76 3.82 11.79
CA MET A 55 -6.14 3.71 10.47
C MET A 55 -7.09 3.06 9.46
N ALA A 56 -7.82 2.01 9.82
CA ALA A 56 -8.76 1.34 8.94
C ALA A 56 -10.00 2.21 8.64
N GLU A 57 -10.49 2.96 9.61
CA GLU A 57 -11.56 3.96 9.41
C GLU A 57 -11.13 5.05 8.42
N ALA A 58 -9.90 5.56 8.57
CA ALA A 58 -9.35 6.54 7.65
C ALA A 58 -9.14 5.96 6.24
N ALA A 59 -8.59 4.75 6.14
CA ALA A 59 -8.33 4.07 4.87
C ALA A 59 -9.60 3.72 4.09
N THR A 60 -10.68 3.39 4.81
CA THR A 60 -11.98 3.06 4.19
C THR A 60 -12.84 4.29 3.90
N THR A 61 -12.37 5.50 4.23
CA THR A 61 -13.02 6.74 3.83
C THR A 61 -12.94 6.92 2.32
N SER A 62 -14.05 7.32 1.70
CA SER A 62 -14.16 7.37 0.24
C SER A 62 -13.17 8.37 -0.37
N GLY A 63 -12.33 7.89 -1.30
CA GLY A 63 -11.31 8.71 -1.94
C GLY A 63 -10.02 8.83 -1.12
N THR A 64 -9.82 8.03 -0.08
CA THR A 64 -8.53 7.99 0.63
C THR A 64 -7.57 7.03 -0.09
N TRP A 65 -6.33 7.48 -0.31
CA TRP A 65 -5.22 6.63 -0.74
C TRP A 65 -4.21 6.48 0.40
N ILE A 66 -3.77 5.25 0.66
CA ILE A 66 -2.71 4.96 1.62
C ILE A 66 -1.41 4.68 0.88
N LEU A 67 -0.39 5.50 1.09
CA LEU A 67 0.96 5.28 0.56
C LEU A 67 1.83 4.60 1.60
N THR A 68 2.51 3.52 1.22
CA THR A 68 3.40 2.75 2.09
C THR A 68 4.67 2.36 1.34
N THR A 69 5.61 1.67 1.99
CA THR A 69 6.75 1.09 1.28
C THR A 69 6.40 -0.15 0.45
N GLY A 70 5.22 -0.74 0.63
CA GLY A 70 4.78 -1.96 -0.04
C GLY A 70 5.61 -3.21 0.33
N LEU A 71 6.40 -3.12 1.40
CA LEU A 71 7.24 -4.23 1.85
C LEU A 71 6.45 -5.09 2.84
N ASN A 72 6.62 -6.41 2.73
CA ASN A 72 6.08 -7.36 3.71
C ASN A 72 6.95 -7.41 4.99
N SER A 73 7.31 -6.24 5.52
CA SER A 73 8.04 -6.08 6.78
C SER A 73 7.73 -4.74 7.45
N GLY A 74 8.02 -4.68 8.75
CA GLY A 74 7.90 -3.47 9.56
C GLY A 74 6.53 -2.81 9.50
N VAL A 75 6.52 -1.48 9.45
CA VAL A 75 5.28 -0.67 9.47
C VAL A 75 4.35 -0.99 8.31
N SER A 76 4.88 -1.20 7.10
CA SER A 76 4.06 -1.49 5.91
C SER A 76 3.26 -2.79 6.05
N LYS A 77 3.88 -3.84 6.62
CA LYS A 77 3.19 -5.10 6.91
C LYS A 77 2.14 -4.91 7.99
N PHE A 78 2.53 -4.26 9.09
CA PHE A 78 1.66 -4.04 10.25
C PHE A 78 0.34 -3.33 9.86
N ILE A 79 0.43 -2.21 9.15
CA ILE A 79 -0.78 -1.47 8.73
C ILE A 79 -1.58 -2.24 7.67
N GLY A 80 -0.90 -2.94 6.75
CA GLY A 80 -1.54 -3.74 5.71
C GLY A 80 -2.38 -4.86 6.31
N GLU A 81 -1.81 -5.62 7.25
CA GLU A 81 -2.54 -6.68 7.96
C GLU A 81 -3.67 -6.14 8.83
N GLY A 82 -3.45 -5.04 9.55
CA GLY A 82 -4.48 -4.49 10.42
C GLY A 82 -5.70 -3.95 9.66
N ILE A 83 -5.46 -3.17 8.60
CA ILE A 83 -6.52 -2.71 7.69
C ILE A 83 -7.21 -3.91 7.05
N ALA A 84 -6.44 -4.95 6.69
CA ALA A 84 -6.98 -6.17 6.12
C ALA A 84 -7.95 -6.90 7.04
N ARG A 85 -7.52 -7.17 8.27
CA ARG A 85 -8.35 -7.80 9.30
C ARG A 85 -9.63 -7.00 9.54
N PHE A 86 -9.53 -5.68 9.61
CA PHE A 86 -10.68 -4.81 9.80
C PHE A 86 -11.68 -4.95 8.64
N ILE A 87 -11.24 -4.81 7.39
CA ILE A 87 -12.13 -4.89 6.23
C ILE A 87 -12.80 -6.27 6.11
N LEU A 88 -12.04 -7.34 6.35
CA LEU A 88 -12.56 -8.72 6.33
C LEU A 88 -13.55 -9.00 7.47
N SER A 89 -13.49 -8.24 8.56
CA SER A 89 -14.45 -8.33 9.68
C SER A 89 -15.76 -7.57 9.44
N THR A 90 -15.86 -6.79 8.36
CA THR A 90 -17.08 -6.02 8.05
C THR A 90 -17.99 -6.74 7.07
N ASP A 91 -19.31 -6.70 7.30
CA ASP A 91 -20.32 -7.29 6.39
C ASP A 91 -20.33 -6.63 4.99
N HIS A 92 -19.85 -5.38 4.92
CA HIS A 92 -19.83 -4.56 3.71
C HIS A 92 -18.43 -3.98 3.49
N PRO A 93 -17.47 -4.79 3.00
CA PRO A 93 -16.10 -4.35 2.82
C PRO A 93 -16.04 -3.18 1.82
N LYS A 94 -15.47 -2.06 2.28
CA LYS A 94 -15.28 -0.87 1.45
C LYS A 94 -14.01 -1.00 0.60
N LYS A 95 -14.08 -0.56 -0.66
CA LYS A 95 -12.89 -0.45 -1.52
C LYS A 95 -11.90 0.50 -0.86
N THR A 96 -10.68 0.00 -0.66
CA THR A 96 -9.56 0.75 -0.07
C THR A 96 -8.42 0.76 -1.06
N THR A 97 -7.85 1.94 -1.32
CA THR A 97 -6.72 2.10 -2.25
C THR A 97 -5.44 2.22 -1.44
N MET A 98 -4.59 1.20 -1.52
CA MET A 98 -3.24 1.21 -0.95
C MET A 98 -2.21 1.20 -2.08
N ILE A 99 -1.08 1.86 -1.91
CA ILE A 99 -0.04 1.96 -2.94
C ILE A 99 1.31 1.73 -2.27
N GLY A 100 2.09 0.80 -2.83
CA GLY A 100 3.44 0.44 -2.37
C GLY A 100 4.52 1.11 -3.18
N LEU A 101 5.31 1.97 -2.55
CA LEU A 101 6.45 2.65 -3.16
C LEU A 101 7.75 2.06 -2.62
N THR A 102 8.47 1.31 -3.45
CA THR A 102 9.71 0.65 -3.03
C THR A 102 10.83 0.79 -4.03
N LYS A 103 12.06 0.80 -3.52
CA LYS A 103 13.25 0.76 -4.37
C LYS A 103 13.42 -0.67 -4.90
N TRP A 104 13.75 -0.81 -6.18
CA TRP A 104 13.98 -2.15 -6.75
C TRP A 104 15.09 -2.93 -6.04
N GLY A 105 16.15 -2.21 -5.65
CA GLY A 105 17.29 -2.80 -4.95
C GLY A 105 16.93 -3.41 -3.59
N THR A 106 15.85 -2.96 -2.94
CA THR A 106 15.43 -3.46 -1.62
C THR A 106 14.57 -4.73 -1.71
N LEU A 107 14.13 -5.12 -2.89
CA LEU A 107 13.37 -6.36 -3.09
C LEU A 107 14.30 -7.58 -3.04
N THR A 108 13.78 -8.73 -2.60
CA THR A 108 14.54 -9.99 -2.63
C THR A 108 14.75 -10.46 -4.06
N GLU A 109 15.75 -11.30 -4.31
CA GLU A 109 15.94 -11.91 -5.64
C GLU A 109 14.73 -12.71 -6.10
N LYS A 110 14.11 -13.47 -5.18
CA LYS A 110 12.86 -14.18 -5.44
C LYS A 110 11.75 -13.21 -5.88
N THR A 111 11.55 -12.12 -5.14
CA THR A 111 10.56 -11.09 -5.48
C THR A 111 10.86 -10.48 -6.84
N ARG A 112 12.11 -10.09 -7.11
CA ARG A 112 12.52 -9.55 -8.42
C ARG A 112 12.34 -10.55 -9.57
N ALA A 113 12.58 -11.84 -9.31
CA ALA A 113 12.44 -12.90 -10.31
C ALA A 113 10.97 -13.19 -10.66
N ILE A 114 10.05 -13.06 -9.70
CA ILE A 114 8.60 -13.18 -9.92
C ILE A 114 8.09 -11.94 -10.67
N LEU A 115 8.62 -10.77 -10.34
CA LEU A 115 8.28 -9.50 -11.00
C LEU A 115 8.96 -9.33 -12.38
N LYS A 116 9.37 -10.42 -13.04
CA LYS A 116 9.96 -10.41 -14.39
C LYS A 116 8.90 -10.07 -15.44
N LEU A 117 8.76 -8.78 -15.68
CA LEU A 117 8.64 -8.11 -16.97
C LEU A 117 8.99 -6.64 -16.69
N GLU A 118 9.55 -5.95 -17.69
CA GLU A 118 10.12 -4.63 -17.50
C GLU A 118 9.14 -3.71 -16.76
N VAL A 119 9.71 -2.87 -15.87
CA VAL A 119 9.04 -1.73 -15.24
C VAL A 119 8.40 -2.06 -13.83
N ASN A 120 9.14 -1.89 -12.68
CA ASN A 120 8.83 -1.71 -11.17
C ASN A 120 8.45 -0.38 -10.36
N ILE A 121 7.21 -0.30 -9.88
CA ILE A 121 6.62 0.42 -8.70
C ILE A 121 5.49 -0.52 -8.31
N LEU A 122 5.49 -1.01 -7.07
CA LEU A 122 4.53 -2.02 -6.63
C LEU A 122 3.19 -1.36 -6.29
N PHE A 123 2.38 -1.12 -7.31
CA PHE A 123 0.96 -0.87 -7.14
C PHE A 123 0.25 -2.15 -6.65
N TRP A 124 -0.60 -2.06 -5.62
CA TRP A 124 -1.34 -3.19 -5.05
C TRP A 124 -2.74 -2.77 -4.59
N SER A 125 -3.82 -3.31 -5.18
CA SER A 125 -5.19 -2.84 -4.89
C SER A 125 -6.15 -3.92 -4.40
N SER A 126 -5.70 -5.05 -3.87
CA SER A 126 -6.64 -6.07 -3.39
C SER A 126 -6.10 -6.88 -2.22
N LEU A 127 -6.80 -6.69 -1.12
CA LEU A 127 -6.70 -7.34 0.18
C LEU A 127 -6.75 -8.88 0.16
N LYS A 128 -7.13 -9.48 -0.98
CA LYS A 128 -7.24 -10.94 -1.16
C LYS A 128 -5.89 -11.65 -1.28
N ASP A 129 -4.81 -10.93 -1.56
CA ASP A 129 -3.47 -11.53 -1.79
C ASP A 129 -2.58 -11.48 -0.53
N PHE A 130 -3.15 -11.18 0.64
CA PHE A 130 -2.41 -11.13 1.92
C PHE A 130 -2.38 -12.48 2.66
N CYS A 131 -3.11 -13.49 2.17
CA CYS A 131 -3.12 -14.86 2.69
C CYS A 131 -2.13 -15.76 1.93
#